data_AF-A0A9D3U8B6-F1
#
_entry.id   AF-A0A9D3U8B6-F1
#
_cell.length_a   1.000
_cell.length_b   1.000
_cell.length_c   1.000
_cell.angle_alpha   90.00
_cell.angle_beta   90.00
_cell.angle_gamma   90.00
#
_symmetry.space_group_name_H-M   'P 1'
#
loop_
_entity.id
_entity.type
_entity.pdbx_description
1 polymer ?
#
loop_
_entity_poly.entity_id
_entity_poly.type
_entity_poly.pdbx_seq_one_letter_code
_entity_poly.pdbx_strand_id
1 'polypeptide(L)'
;MLPINYESWHQMPDSNKNQALDNIKKALGKKWRDHKSTLKKDISLEEKLQNVSLGMLRYQWEDADHERVGTSSRQKQKFMHIVGSKSFACIAKVEELSSSQKVGRLQLFDITHRKKDGCPMTSEVGEITEKLKDK
;
A
#
# COMPACT_ATOMS: atom_id res chain seq x y z
N MET A 1 0.68 -15.39 -37.59
CA MET A 1 2.02 -14.92 -37.17
C MET A 1 2.40 -13.77 -38.08
N LEU A 2 2.69 -12.59 -37.53
CA LEU A 2 3.18 -11.46 -38.34
C LEU A 2 4.68 -11.70 -38.60
N PRO A 3 5.12 -11.89 -39.85
CA PRO A 3 6.53 -12.05 -40.15
C PRO A 3 7.19 -10.67 -40.01
N ILE A 4 7.82 -10.44 -38.87
CA ILE A 4 8.69 -9.28 -38.69
C ILE A 4 9.87 -9.48 -39.65
N ASN A 5 9.92 -8.70 -40.73
CA ASN A 5 11.03 -8.72 -41.67
C ASN A 5 12.31 -8.29 -40.92
N TYR A 6 13.26 -9.21 -40.80
CA TYR A 6 14.49 -9.04 -40.01
C TYR A 6 15.36 -7.90 -40.54
N GLU A 7 15.41 -7.70 -41.87
CA GLU A 7 16.16 -6.63 -42.52
C GLU A 7 15.63 -5.23 -42.14
N SER A 8 14.31 -5.13 -41.94
CA SER A 8 13.64 -3.88 -41.56
C SER A 8 13.82 -3.54 -40.08
N TRP A 9 13.98 -4.55 -39.22
CA TRP A 9 14.17 -4.35 -37.79
C TRP A 9 15.51 -3.68 -37.47
N HIS A 10 16.58 -4.02 -38.19
CA HIS A 10 17.89 -3.39 -38.00
C HIS A 10 17.87 -1.90 -38.34
N GLN A 11 17.14 -1.53 -39.40
CA GLN A 11 16.99 -0.15 -39.87
C GLN A 11 16.03 0.70 -39.02
N MET A 12 15.27 0.11 -38.10
CA MET A 12 14.37 0.86 -37.23
C MET A 12 15.14 1.73 -36.21
N PRO A 13 14.68 2.98 -35.96
CA PRO A 13 15.19 3.81 -34.89
C PRO A 13 15.13 3.11 -33.52
N ASP A 14 16.13 3.36 -32.68
CA ASP A 14 16.23 2.74 -31.35
C ASP A 14 15.08 3.12 -30.42
N SER A 15 14.47 4.30 -30.60
CA SER A 15 13.26 4.70 -29.88
C SER A 15 12.12 3.69 -30.06
N ASN A 16 11.92 3.21 -31.29
CA ASN A 16 10.85 2.29 -31.63
C ASN A 16 11.15 0.88 -31.11
N LYS A 17 12.42 0.45 -31.19
CA LYS A 17 12.88 -0.82 -30.61
C LYS A 17 12.67 -0.83 -29.09
N ASN A 18 13.02 0.25 -28.41
CA ASN A 18 12.85 0.40 -26.97
C ASN A 18 11.37 0.44 -26.56
N GLN A 19 10.54 1.14 -27.33
CA GLN A 19 9.09 1.17 -27.11
C GLN A 19 8.46 -0.22 -27.29
N ALA A 20 8.86 -0.97 -28.32
CA ALA A 20 8.39 -2.34 -28.54
C ALA A 20 8.80 -3.26 -27.38
N LEU A 21 10.05 -3.17 -26.91
CA LEU A 21 10.53 -3.91 -25.75
C LEU A 21 9.74 -3.58 -24.47
N ASP A 22 9.47 -2.29 -24.22
CA ASP A 22 8.68 -1.87 -23.05
C ASP A 22 7.24 -2.41 -23.12
N ASN A 23 6.61 -2.37 -24.30
CA ASN A 23 5.29 -2.95 -24.52
C ASN A 23 5.26 -4.46 -24.27
N ILE A 24 6.29 -5.19 -24.72
CA ILE A 24 6.44 -6.64 -24.47
C ILE A 24 6.58 -6.91 -22.96
N LYS A 25 7.45 -6.16 -22.26
CA LYS A 25 7.62 -6.29 -20.81
C LYS A 25 6.32 -6.02 -20.07
N LYS A 26 5.58 -4.97 -20.45
CA LYS A 26 4.26 -4.65 -19.88
C LYS A 26 3.24 -5.77 -20.10
N ALA A 27 3.16 -6.31 -21.32
CA ALA A 27 2.23 -7.38 -21.67
C ALA A 27 2.55 -8.68 -20.93
N LEU A 28 3.83 -9.08 -20.88
CA LEU A 28 4.28 -10.25 -20.12
C LEU A 28 4.05 -10.06 -18.63
N GLY A 29 4.36 -8.88 -18.08
CA GLY A 29 4.10 -8.57 -16.68
C GLY A 29 2.62 -8.63 -16.33
N LYS A 30 1.73 -8.17 -17.24
CA LYS A 30 0.28 -8.31 -17.07
C LYS A 30 -0.15 -9.78 -17.07
N LYS A 31 0.25 -10.55 -18.09
CA LYS A 31 -0.06 -12.00 -18.17
C LYS A 31 0.43 -12.75 -16.93
N TRP A 32 1.63 -12.43 -16.43
CA TRP A 32 2.16 -13.03 -15.21
C TRP A 32 1.32 -12.70 -13.98
N ARG A 33 0.90 -11.44 -13.81
CA ARG A 33 0.01 -11.05 -12.70
C ARG A 33 -1.32 -11.78 -12.76
N ASP A 34 -1.94 -11.84 -13.94
CA ASP A 34 -3.23 -12.49 -14.14
C ASP A 34 -3.12 -13.99 -13.86
N HIS A 35 -2.12 -14.67 -14.43
CA HIS A 35 -1.84 -16.07 -14.19
C HIS A 35 -1.56 -16.37 -12.71
N LYS A 36 -0.74 -15.55 -12.06
CA LYS A 36 -0.45 -15.67 -10.62
C LYS A 36 -1.71 -15.50 -9.79
N SER A 37 -2.62 -14.61 -10.18
CA SER A 37 -3.90 -14.45 -9.49
C SER A 37 -4.79 -15.68 -9.63
N THR A 38 -4.81 -16.32 -10.81
CA THR A 38 -5.55 -17.57 -11.03
C THR A 38 -4.96 -18.70 -10.18
N LEU A 39 -3.63 -18.90 -10.23
CA LEU A 39 -2.94 -19.86 -9.37
C LEU A 39 -3.24 -19.66 -7.87
N LYS A 40 -3.27 -18.42 -7.40
CA LYS A 40 -3.57 -18.14 -5.98
C LYS A 40 -4.98 -18.54 -5.55
N LYS A 41 -5.94 -18.51 -6.49
CA LYS A 41 -7.34 -18.91 -6.27
C LYS A 41 -7.50 -20.42 -6.36
N ASP A 42 -6.80 -21.06 -7.28
CA ASP A 42 -6.92 -22.50 -7.53
C ASP A 42 -6.18 -23.35 -6.49
N ILE A 43 -5.11 -22.82 -5.87
CA ILE A 43 -4.43 -23.50 -4.77
C ILE A 43 -5.29 -23.38 -3.52
N SER A 44 -5.89 -24.50 -3.11
CA SER A 44 -6.67 -24.63 -1.88
C SER A 44 -5.82 -24.31 -0.64
N LEU A 45 -6.46 -23.89 0.46
CA LEU A 45 -5.74 -23.67 1.74
C LEU A 45 -4.97 -24.93 2.17
N GLU A 46 -5.51 -26.11 1.89
CA GLU A 46 -4.89 -27.40 2.23
C GLU A 46 -3.56 -27.65 1.49
N GLU A 47 -3.48 -27.34 0.20
CA GLU A 47 -2.24 -27.44 -0.59
C GLU A 47 -1.20 -26.37 -0.18
N LYS A 48 -1.65 -25.20 0.28
CA LYS A 48 -0.75 -24.18 0.86
C LYS A 48 -0.13 -24.68 2.17
N LEU A 49 -0.89 -25.43 2.98
CA LEU A 49 -0.41 -26.01 4.24
C LEU A 49 0.58 -27.16 4.02
N GLN A 50 0.48 -27.92 2.93
CA GLN A 50 1.42 -29.00 2.60
C GLN A 50 2.77 -28.52 2.05
N ASN A 51 2.82 -27.36 1.39
CA ASN A 51 4.04 -26.79 0.80
C ASN A 51 4.83 -25.87 1.76
N VAL A 52 4.49 -25.84 3.05
CA VAL A 52 5.19 -25.02 4.05
C VAL A 52 6.55 -25.66 4.36
N SER A 53 7.63 -24.90 4.22
CA SER A 53 8.96 -25.35 4.67
C SER A 53 8.93 -25.72 6.14
N LEU A 54 9.43 -26.92 6.45
CA LEU A 54 9.42 -27.57 7.78
C LEU A 54 10.01 -26.72 8.94
N GLY A 55 10.72 -25.64 8.62
CA GLY A 55 11.33 -24.72 9.59
C GLY A 55 10.46 -23.54 10.05
N MET A 56 9.25 -23.35 9.51
CA MET A 56 8.40 -22.22 9.89
C MET A 56 7.29 -22.65 10.86
N LEU A 57 7.24 -22.02 12.04
CA LEU A 57 6.23 -22.32 13.07
C LEU A 57 4.82 -21.91 12.60
N ARG A 58 3.82 -22.75 12.88
CA ARG A 58 2.40 -22.54 12.51
C ARG A 58 1.86 -21.16 12.94
N TYR A 59 2.18 -20.71 14.14
CA TYR A 59 1.74 -19.40 14.66
C TYR A 59 2.28 -18.20 13.86
N GLN A 60 3.43 -18.35 13.20
CA GLN A 60 4.04 -17.28 12.40
C GLN A 60 3.32 -17.10 11.04
N TRP A 61 2.54 -18.10 10.63
CA TRP A 61 1.76 -18.10 9.38
C TRP A 61 0.30 -17.69 9.55
N GLU A 62 -0.29 -17.86 10.73
CA GLU A 62 -1.66 -17.37 11.01
C GLU A 62 -1.75 -15.84 10.85
N ASP A 63 -0.67 -15.14 11.18
CA ASP A 63 -0.49 -13.69 10.93
C ASP A 63 -0.15 -13.36 9.46
N ALA A 64 0.21 -14.36 8.64
CA ALA A 64 0.54 -14.17 7.23
C ALA A 64 -0.68 -14.21 6.31
N ASP A 65 -1.89 -14.50 6.83
CA ASP A 65 -3.15 -14.25 6.14
C ASP A 65 -3.43 -12.73 6.08
N HIS A 66 -2.68 -12.09 5.19
CA HIS A 66 -2.64 -10.64 5.03
C HIS A 66 -4.02 -10.02 4.73
N GLU A 67 -4.96 -10.80 4.19
CA GLU A 67 -6.32 -10.34 3.89
C GLU A 67 -7.18 -10.29 5.17
N ARG A 68 -7.10 -11.34 6.00
CA ARG A 68 -7.80 -11.43 7.28
C ARG A 68 -7.21 -10.51 8.35
N VAL A 69 -5.89 -10.35 8.36
CA VAL A 69 -5.20 -9.37 9.23
C VAL A 69 -5.53 -7.94 8.80
N GLY A 70 -5.59 -7.67 7.50
CA GLY A 70 -5.95 -6.36 6.97
C GLY A 70 -7.38 -5.93 7.30
N THR A 71 -8.36 -6.85 7.18
CA THR A 71 -9.77 -6.58 7.50
C THR A 71 -10.00 -6.41 9.00
N SER A 72 -9.46 -7.30 9.83
CA SER A 72 -9.57 -7.19 11.29
C SER A 72 -8.87 -5.93 11.85
N SER A 73 -7.73 -5.54 11.28
CA SER A 73 -7.05 -4.29 11.65
C SER A 73 -7.86 -3.06 11.28
N ARG A 74 -8.48 -3.04 10.08
CA ARG A 74 -9.41 -1.97 9.69
C ARG A 74 -10.66 -1.93 10.58
N GLN A 75 -11.20 -3.08 10.96
CA GLN A 75 -12.34 -3.15 11.89
C GLN A 75 -12.00 -2.59 13.28
N LYS A 76 -10.74 -2.75 13.73
CA LYS A 76 -10.24 -2.20 14.99
C LYS A 76 -9.91 -0.70 14.92
N GLN A 77 -9.85 -0.11 13.74
CA GLN A 77 -9.62 1.32 13.57
C GLN A 77 -10.90 2.09 13.95
N LYS A 78 -10.96 2.57 15.20
CA LYS A 78 -12.13 3.27 15.76
C LYS A 78 -12.35 4.67 15.19
N PHE A 79 -11.27 5.35 14.76
CA PHE A 79 -11.34 6.74 14.30
C PHE A 79 -10.85 6.84 12.85
N MET A 80 -11.64 7.54 12.03
CA MET A 80 -11.24 7.94 10.69
C MET A 80 -10.43 9.23 10.77
N HIS A 81 -9.29 9.28 10.08
CA HIS A 81 -8.56 10.53 9.87
C HIS A 81 -9.24 11.34 8.75
N ILE A 82 -9.21 12.68 8.82
CA ILE A 82 -9.98 13.57 7.93
C ILE A 82 -9.18 13.97 6.67
N VAL A 83 -7.94 13.53 6.58
CA VAL A 83 -6.99 14.01 5.57
C VAL A 83 -7.29 13.52 4.13
N GLY A 84 -8.37 12.76 3.95
CA GLY A 84 -8.77 12.21 2.66
C GLY A 84 -7.69 11.29 2.09
N SER A 85 -7.30 11.51 0.84
CA SER A 85 -6.29 10.68 0.15
C SER A 85 -4.85 11.01 0.53
N LYS A 86 -4.61 12.03 1.35
CA LYS A 86 -3.24 12.39 1.76
C LYS A 86 -2.77 11.43 2.84
N SER A 87 -1.56 10.88 2.65
CA SER A 87 -0.93 10.04 3.66
C SER A 87 -0.45 10.86 4.86
N PHE A 88 -0.28 10.21 6.02
CA PHE A 88 0.33 10.81 7.19
C PHE A 88 1.73 11.40 6.90
N ALA A 89 2.53 10.73 6.06
CA ALA A 89 3.85 11.21 5.67
C ALA A 89 3.78 12.50 4.85
N CYS A 90 2.79 12.61 3.95
CA CYS A 90 2.56 13.84 3.21
C CYS A 90 2.18 14.99 4.13
N ILE A 91 1.34 14.74 5.13
CA ILE A 91 0.93 15.77 6.10
C ILE A 91 2.07 16.21 6.99
N ALA A 92 2.83 15.25 7.55
CA ALA A 92 4.02 15.57 8.33
C ALA A 92 4.96 16.45 7.50
N LYS A 93 5.25 16.07 6.26
CA LYS A 93 6.15 16.85 5.40
C LYS A 93 5.65 18.26 5.12
N VAL A 94 4.36 18.45 4.88
CA VAL A 94 3.77 19.79 4.65
C VAL A 94 3.89 20.66 5.90
N GLU A 95 3.59 20.09 7.06
CA GLU A 95 3.61 20.81 8.34
C GLU A 95 5.05 21.09 8.81
N GLU A 96 6.00 20.19 8.56
CA GLU A 96 7.42 20.42 8.86
C GLU A 96 7.99 21.55 7.99
N LEU A 97 7.54 21.68 6.74
CA LEU A 97 7.95 22.77 5.86
C LEU A 97 7.38 24.13 6.30
N SER A 98 6.16 24.16 6.84
CA SER A 98 5.56 25.40 7.34
C SER A 98 6.10 25.81 8.72
N SER A 99 6.33 24.85 9.61
CA SER A 99 6.82 25.12 10.97
C SER A 99 8.34 25.17 11.06
N SER A 100 9.07 24.72 10.03
CA SER A 100 10.52 24.52 10.06
C SER A 100 11.00 23.63 11.23
N GLN A 101 10.09 22.83 11.80
CA GLN A 101 10.32 21.95 12.94
C GLN A 101 9.79 20.56 12.64
N LYS A 102 10.39 19.53 13.24
CA LYS A 102 9.89 18.15 13.10
C LYS A 102 8.52 18.01 13.74
N VAL A 103 7.60 17.36 13.05
CA VAL A 103 6.24 17.18 13.55
C VAL A 103 6.20 15.98 14.51
N GLY A 104 5.80 16.25 15.74
CA GLY A 104 5.64 15.23 16.76
C GLY A 104 4.46 14.29 16.46
N ARG A 105 4.45 13.10 17.07
CA ARG A 105 3.34 12.14 16.90
C ARG A 105 2.00 12.71 17.39
N LEU A 106 1.99 13.43 18.52
CA LEU A 106 0.80 14.07 19.05
C LEU A 106 0.31 15.19 18.13
N GLN A 107 1.22 16.03 17.63
CA GLN A 107 0.89 17.08 16.67
C GLN A 107 0.33 16.51 15.37
N LEU A 108 0.93 15.44 14.85
CA LEU A 108 0.43 14.75 13.67
C LEU A 108 -0.96 14.15 13.92
N PHE A 109 -1.20 13.57 15.10
CA PHE A 109 -2.51 13.07 15.50
C PHE A 109 -3.56 14.19 15.55
N ASP A 110 -3.24 15.32 16.18
CA ASP A 110 -4.10 16.51 16.24
C ASP A 110 -4.46 17.02 14.83
N ILE A 111 -3.48 17.19 13.94
CA ILE A 111 -3.69 17.70 12.58
C ILE A 111 -4.58 16.77 11.76
N THR A 112 -4.42 15.46 11.94
CA THR A 112 -5.13 14.47 11.12
C THR A 112 -6.54 14.13 11.61
N HIS A 113 -6.87 14.45 12.87
CA HIS A 113 -8.16 14.15 13.50
C HIS A 113 -8.96 15.40 13.92
N ARG A 114 -8.50 16.60 13.54
CA ARG A 114 -9.25 17.86 13.68
C ARG A 114 -9.89 18.29 12.36
N LYS A 115 -11.05 18.93 12.47
CA LYS A 115 -11.71 19.60 11.34
C LYS A 115 -10.91 20.83 10.93
N LYS A 116 -11.22 21.38 9.76
CA LYS A 116 -10.60 22.65 9.27
C LYS A 116 -10.80 23.81 10.26
N ASP A 117 -11.90 23.79 11.00
CA ASP A 117 -12.25 24.80 12.01
C ASP A 117 -11.48 24.61 13.33
N GLY A 118 -10.62 23.60 13.43
CA GLY A 118 -9.88 23.27 14.65
C GLY A 118 -10.69 22.51 15.70
N CYS A 119 -11.98 22.24 15.52
CA CYS A 119 -12.70 21.35 16.44
C CYS A 119 -12.23 19.89 16.30
N PRO A 120 -12.12 19.11 17.39
CA PRO A 120 -11.90 17.67 17.30
C PRO A 120 -13.08 17.01 16.58
N MET A 121 -12.79 15.94 15.82
CA MET A 121 -13.84 15.27 15.04
C MET A 121 -14.92 14.63 15.92
N THR A 122 -14.49 14.03 17.01
CA THR A 122 -15.34 13.39 18.02
C THR A 122 -14.89 13.88 19.40
N SER A 123 -15.80 13.83 20.38
CA SER A 123 -15.48 14.13 21.77
C SER A 123 -14.35 13.24 22.29
N GLU A 124 -14.34 11.95 21.93
CA GLU A 124 -13.29 11.00 22.30
C GLU A 124 -11.90 11.43 21.80
N VAL A 125 -11.79 11.91 20.56
CA VAL A 125 -10.52 12.44 20.04
C VAL A 125 -10.09 13.66 20.84
N GLY A 126 -11.02 14.57 21.15
CA GLY A 126 -10.73 15.73 22.00
C GLY A 126 -10.17 15.32 23.36
N GLU A 127 -10.86 14.40 24.05
CA GLU A 127 -10.46 13.88 25.36
C GLU A 127 -9.09 13.18 25.32
N ILE A 128 -8.80 12.40 24.28
CA ILE A 128 -7.49 11.76 24.11
C ILE A 128 -6.39 12.82 23.95
N THR A 129 -6.61 13.85 23.14
CA THR A 129 -5.61 14.90 22.91
C THR A 129 -5.35 15.75 24.15
N GLU A 130 -6.36 15.96 24.98
CA GLU A 130 -6.25 16.67 26.27
C GLU A 130 -5.44 15.84 27.27
N LYS A 131 -5.82 14.57 27.47
CA LYS A 131 -5.09 13.65 28.36
C LYS A 131 -3.61 13.43 27.98
N LEU A 132 -3.28 13.58 26.70
CA LEU A 132 -1.91 13.45 26.20
C LEU A 132 -1.09 14.75 26.35
N LYS A 133 -1.73 15.89 26.58
CA LYS A 133 -1.08 17.18 26.85
C LYS A 133 -0.78 17.38 28.34
N ASP A 134 -1.54 16.73 29.22
CA ASP A 134 -1.38 16.79 30.67
C ASP A 134 -0.27 15.89 31.24
N LYS A 135 0.48 15.20 30.36
CA LYS A 135 1.61 14.31 30.71
C LYS A 135 2.92 14.86 30.20
#